data_AF-A0A4Y2F3M5-F1
#
_entry.id   AF-A0A4Y2F3M5-F1
#
_cell.length_a   1.000
_cell.length_b   1.000
_cell.length_c   1.000
_cell.angle_alpha   90.00
_cell.angle_beta   90.00
_cell.angle_gamma   90.00
#
_symmetry.space_group_name_H-M   'P 1'
#
loop_
_entity.id
_entity.type
_entity.pdbx_description
1 polymer ?
#
loop_
_entity_poly.entity_id
_entity_poly.type
_entity_poly.pdbx_seq_one_letter_code
_entity_poly.pdbx_strand_id
1 'polypeptide(L)'
;MHQARWMAREIYSLKLSLFSSQLKLNTKDKEKLLDVCLFIVTIYVKPWIRCILAVEAPYKDLCFLKSLKAYENVNESITKTALQRFSQHLWYFTDEIAVLALFDGDVDEETKLKIVANLHRENFSTHKKRCIPSKEALCGSLYGEFHTLIL
;
A
#
# COMPACT_ATOMS: atom_id res chain seq x y z
N MET A 1 16.33 -5.84 -12.32
CA MET A 1 16.25 -6.89 -11.30
C MET A 1 14.94 -6.70 -10.51
N HIS A 2 13.91 -7.49 -10.80
CA HIS A 2 12.59 -7.39 -10.16
C HIS A 2 12.71 -7.59 -8.65
N GLN A 3 12.56 -6.51 -7.88
CA GLN A 3 12.55 -6.51 -6.42
C GLN A 3 11.18 -7.00 -5.90
N ALA A 4 10.73 -8.17 -6.33
CA ALA A 4 9.62 -8.91 -5.71
C ALA A 4 10.04 -9.55 -4.36
N ARG A 5 11.12 -9.05 -3.74
CA ARG A 5 11.88 -9.66 -2.64
C ARG A 5 11.82 -8.82 -1.35
N TRP A 6 10.72 -8.12 -1.11
CA TRP A 6 10.51 -7.40 0.15
C TRP A 6 10.20 -8.37 1.30
N MET A 7 9.35 -9.37 1.05
CA MET A 7 8.97 -10.40 2.05
C MET A 7 10.18 -11.10 2.70
N ALA A 8 11.18 -11.49 1.91
CA ALA A 8 12.37 -12.17 2.45
C ALA A 8 13.11 -11.29 3.47
N ARG A 9 13.13 -9.97 3.27
CA ARG A 9 13.75 -9.02 4.20
C ARG A 9 12.92 -8.84 5.46
N GLU A 10 11.61 -8.87 5.35
CA GLU A 10 10.71 -8.74 6.49
C GLU A 10 10.75 -9.97 7.39
N ILE A 11 10.68 -11.18 6.81
CA ILE A 11 10.87 -12.43 7.55
C ILE A 11 12.24 -12.41 8.24
N TYR A 12 13.27 -11.92 7.53
CA TYR A 12 14.59 -11.78 8.10
C TYR A 12 14.61 -10.80 9.28
N SER A 13 13.97 -9.63 9.18
CA SER A 13 13.84 -8.66 10.28
C SER A 13 13.13 -9.26 11.49
N LEU A 14 12.01 -9.96 11.28
CA LEU A 14 11.27 -10.64 12.34
C LEU A 14 12.16 -11.70 13.03
N LYS A 15 12.86 -12.51 12.24
CA LYS A 15 13.82 -13.49 12.76
C LYS A 15 14.93 -12.80 13.56
N LEU A 16 15.52 -11.73 13.03
CA LEU A 16 16.58 -10.97 13.69
C LEU A 16 16.11 -10.43 15.05
N SER A 17 14.85 -9.98 15.13
CA SER A 17 14.24 -9.51 16.37
C SER A 17 14.04 -10.63 17.38
N LEU A 18 13.51 -11.78 16.95
CA LEU A 18 13.30 -12.96 17.81
C LEU A 18 14.62 -13.51 18.39
N PHE A 19 15.69 -13.48 17.60
CA PHE A 19 17.03 -13.93 18.02
C PHE A 19 17.90 -12.79 18.56
N SER A 20 17.33 -11.61 18.86
CA SER A 20 18.09 -10.42 19.27
C SER A 20 18.89 -10.58 20.56
N SER A 21 18.57 -11.58 21.39
CA SER A 21 19.34 -11.96 22.59
C SER A 21 20.62 -12.73 22.26
N GLN A 22 20.63 -13.49 21.16
CA GLN A 22 21.80 -14.25 20.67
C GLN A 22 22.72 -13.38 19.80
N LEU A 23 22.22 -12.21 19.37
CA LEU A 23 22.93 -11.28 18.52
C LEU A 23 23.51 -10.13 19.35
N LYS A 24 24.75 -9.74 19.07
CA LYS A 24 25.41 -8.59 19.72
C LYS A 24 24.95 -7.27 19.10
N LEU A 25 23.65 -7.00 19.13
CA LEU A 25 23.06 -5.73 18.66
C LEU A 25 23.12 -4.68 19.77
N ASN A 26 23.49 -3.45 19.40
CA ASN A 26 23.40 -2.31 20.31
C ASN A 26 21.92 -1.94 20.55
N THR A 27 21.65 -1.18 21.61
CA THR A 27 20.28 -0.80 22.02
C THR A 27 19.54 -0.03 20.93
N LYS A 28 20.21 0.90 20.26
CA LYS A 28 19.62 1.75 19.20
C LYS A 28 19.18 0.93 17.98
N ASP A 29 19.97 -0.06 17.59
CA ASP A 29 19.64 -0.94 16.47
C ASP A 29 18.51 -1.89 16.84
N LYS A 30 18.42 -2.32 18.10
CA LYS A 30 17.28 -3.11 18.61
C LYS A 30 15.98 -2.30 18.55
N GLU A 31 15.99 -1.05 19.01
CA GLU A 31 14.81 -0.17 18.94
C GLU A 31 14.33 0.02 17.51
N LYS A 32 15.23 0.38 16.59
CA LYS A 32 14.89 0.53 15.16
C LYS A 32 14.39 -0.76 14.53
N LEU A 33 14.97 -1.90 14.91
CA LEU A 33 14.51 -3.21 14.44
C LEU A 33 13.10 -3.51 14.93
N LEU A 34 12.78 -3.16 16.18
CA LEU A 34 11.44 -3.30 16.75
C LEU A 34 10.43 -2.40 16.03
N ASP A 35 10.77 -1.15 15.70
CA ASP A 35 9.90 -0.26 14.92
C ASP A 35 9.53 -0.87 13.55
N VAL A 36 10.52 -1.45 12.87
CA VAL A 36 10.31 -2.14 11.59
C VAL A 36 9.47 -3.41 11.78
N CYS A 37 9.72 -4.20 12.83
CA CYS A 37 8.93 -5.38 13.12
C CYS A 37 7.47 -5.03 13.44
N LEU A 38 7.24 -3.96 14.20
CA LEU A 38 5.91 -3.47 14.53
C LEU A 38 5.17 -3.07 13.26
N PHE A 39 5.82 -2.31 12.38
CA PHE A 39 5.28 -1.98 11.06
C PHE A 39 4.91 -3.22 10.25
N ILE A 40 5.80 -4.22 10.17
CA ILE A 40 5.56 -5.45 9.42
C ILE A 40 4.31 -6.16 9.95
N VAL A 41 4.25 -6.40 11.26
CA VAL A 41 3.18 -7.18 11.89
C VAL A 41 1.84 -6.45 11.85
N THR A 42 1.83 -5.12 12.05
CA THR A 42 0.58 -4.34 12.15
C THR A 42 0.04 -3.90 10.80
N ILE A 43 0.92 -3.57 9.85
CA ILE A 43 0.52 -2.95 8.57
C ILE A 43 0.73 -3.90 7.39
N TYR A 44 1.87 -4.58 7.29
CA TYR A 44 2.24 -5.28 6.05
C TYR A 44 1.74 -6.73 5.93
N VAL A 45 1.71 -7.48 7.04
CA VAL A 45 1.32 -8.90 7.00
C VAL A 45 -0.10 -9.11 6.47
N LYS A 46 -1.04 -8.24 6.86
CA LYS A 46 -2.46 -8.37 6.48
C LYS A 46 -2.70 -8.30 4.96
N PRO A 47 -2.27 -7.25 4.24
CA PRO A 47 -2.43 -7.20 2.79
C PRO A 47 -1.65 -8.33 2.11
N TRP A 48 -0.44 -8.65 2.58
CA TRP A 48 0.36 -9.73 2.01
C TRP A 48 -0.36 -11.08 1.95
N ILE A 49 -0.99 -11.51 3.05
CA ILE A 49 -1.75 -12.77 3.10
C ILE A 49 -2.99 -12.72 2.19
N ARG A 50 -3.56 -11.53 1.98
CA ARG A 50 -4.79 -11.34 1.20
C ARG A 50 -4.55 -11.13 -0.30
N CYS A 51 -3.30 -11.05 -0.77
CA CYS A 51 -2.97 -10.85 -2.19
C CYS A 51 -3.19 -12.10 -3.09
N ILE A 52 -4.11 -13.00 -2.76
CA ILE A 52 -4.31 -14.27 -3.49
C ILE A 52 -5.17 -14.07 -4.74
N LEU A 53 -6.13 -13.13 -4.69
CA LEU A 53 -7.08 -12.90 -5.77
C LEU A 53 -6.79 -11.58 -6.48
N ALA A 54 -6.57 -11.65 -7.80
CA ALA A 54 -6.30 -10.47 -8.62
C ALA A 54 -7.46 -9.45 -8.61
N VAL A 55 -8.70 -9.92 -8.49
CA VAL A 55 -9.88 -9.04 -8.45
C VAL A 55 -9.96 -8.19 -7.19
N GLU A 56 -9.36 -8.66 -6.09
CA GLU A 56 -9.31 -7.92 -4.82
C GLU A 56 -8.13 -6.95 -4.75
N ALA A 57 -7.09 -7.18 -5.55
CA ALA A 57 -5.85 -6.40 -5.51
C ALA A 57 -6.07 -4.88 -5.52
N PRO A 58 -6.97 -4.30 -6.36
CA PRO A 58 -7.13 -2.85 -6.40
C PRO A 58 -7.66 -2.30 -5.07
N TYR A 59 -8.71 -2.91 -4.52
CA TYR A 59 -9.30 -2.44 -3.26
C TYR A 59 -8.34 -2.67 -2.08
N LYS A 60 -7.68 -3.84 -2.02
CA LYS A 60 -6.75 -4.17 -0.95
C LYS A 60 -5.53 -3.24 -0.93
N ASP A 61 -4.99 -2.86 -2.09
CA ASP A 61 -3.89 -1.90 -2.17
C ASP A 61 -4.31 -0.51 -1.65
N LEU A 62 -5.52 -0.05 -1.97
CA LEU A 62 -6.05 1.20 -1.42
C LEU A 62 -6.24 1.12 0.10
N CYS A 63 -6.81 0.03 0.60
CA CYS A 63 -6.95 -0.21 2.04
C CYS A 63 -5.58 -0.25 2.75
N PHE A 64 -4.56 -0.80 2.10
CA PHE A 64 -3.19 -0.79 2.60
C PHE A 64 -2.64 0.63 2.70
N LEU A 65 -2.80 1.47 1.66
CA LEU A 65 -2.38 2.87 1.70
C LEU A 65 -3.11 3.67 2.79
N LYS A 66 -4.42 3.42 2.99
CA LYS A 66 -5.21 4.01 4.08
C LYS A 66 -4.64 3.62 5.45
N SER A 67 -4.38 2.34 5.65
CA SER A 67 -3.79 1.81 6.89
C SER A 67 -2.40 2.40 7.13
N LEU A 68 -1.61 2.55 6.07
CA LEU A 68 -0.29 3.15 6.12
C LEU A 68 -0.36 4.62 6.53
N LYS A 69 -1.30 5.39 5.97
CA LYS A 69 -1.53 6.78 6.37
C LYS A 69 -1.97 6.89 7.84
N ALA A 70 -2.81 5.99 8.32
CA ALA A 70 -3.20 5.97 9.73
C ALA A 70 -2.02 5.65 10.67
N TYR A 71 -1.06 4.83 10.21
CA TYR A 71 0.17 4.48 10.94
C TYR A 71 1.14 5.66 11.10
N GLU A 72 0.93 6.78 10.40
CA GLU A 72 1.72 8.00 10.58
C GLU A 72 1.73 8.48 12.03
N ASN A 73 0.62 8.29 12.75
CA ASN A 73 0.49 8.62 14.17
C ASN A 73 1.35 7.74 15.09
N VAL A 74 1.81 6.58 14.61
CA VAL A 74 2.68 5.65 15.35
C VAL A 74 4.14 5.89 14.97
N ASN A 75 4.43 5.97 13.68
CA ASN A 75 5.79 6.23 13.18
C ASN A 75 5.75 6.94 11.83
N GLU A 76 5.87 8.26 11.87
CA GLU A 76 5.86 9.14 10.69
C GLU A 76 6.99 8.80 9.71
N SER A 77 8.20 8.54 10.21
CA SER A 77 9.39 8.28 9.40
C SER A 77 9.24 6.99 8.56
N ILE A 78 8.80 5.91 9.19
CA ILE A 78 8.51 4.65 8.50
C ILE A 78 7.36 4.85 7.52
N THR A 79 6.30 5.52 7.93
CA THR A 79 5.12 5.77 7.09
C THR A 79 5.48 6.52 5.82
N LYS A 80 6.23 7.62 5.93
CA LYS A 80 6.68 8.42 4.79
C LYS A 80 7.55 7.60 3.84
N THR A 81 8.50 6.84 4.38
CA THR A 81 9.39 5.97 3.60
C THR A 81 8.61 4.88 2.87
N ALA A 82 7.67 4.24 3.57
CA ALA A 82 6.83 3.19 3.04
C ALA A 82 5.88 3.74 1.95
N LEU A 83 5.21 4.88 2.18
CA LEU A 83 4.33 5.50 1.20
C LEU A 83 5.08 5.83 -0.08
N GLN A 84 6.28 6.40 0.04
CA GLN A 84 7.13 6.68 -1.11
C GLN A 84 7.47 5.39 -1.87
N ARG A 85 7.75 4.30 -1.15
CA ARG A 85 8.15 3.04 -1.77
C ARG A 85 6.99 2.32 -2.43
N PHE A 86 5.86 2.18 -1.73
CA PHE A 86 4.68 1.47 -2.23
C PHE A 86 3.94 2.22 -3.32
N SER A 87 3.97 3.55 -3.30
CA SER A 87 3.46 4.37 -4.42
C SER A 87 4.15 4.03 -5.76
N GLN A 88 5.43 3.65 -5.74
CA GLN A 88 6.15 3.22 -6.96
C GLN A 88 5.70 1.84 -7.45
N HIS A 89 5.07 1.04 -6.58
CA HIS A 89 4.56 -0.28 -6.91
C HIS A 89 3.14 -0.25 -7.47
N LEU A 90 2.45 0.89 -7.42
CA LEU A 90 1.11 1.10 -8.01
C LEU A 90 1.14 1.35 -9.53
N TRP A 91 2.27 1.10 -10.21
CA TRP A 91 2.40 1.31 -11.66
C TRP A 91 1.39 0.51 -12.50
N TYR A 92 0.88 -0.60 -11.94
CA TYR A 92 -0.10 -1.47 -12.56
C TYR A 92 -1.54 -0.99 -12.31
N PHE A 93 -1.74 -0.07 -11.36
CA PHE A 93 -3.04 0.43 -10.97
C PHE A 93 -3.53 1.45 -12.02
N THR A 94 -4.43 1.00 -12.88
CA THR A 94 -5.09 1.80 -13.93
C THR A 94 -6.60 1.73 -13.75
N ASP A 95 -7.34 2.58 -14.47
CA ASP A 95 -8.80 2.59 -14.42
C ASP A 95 -9.40 1.23 -14.79
N GLU A 96 -8.80 0.51 -15.75
CA GLU A 96 -9.25 -0.83 -16.14
C GLU A 96 -9.02 -1.87 -15.03
N ILE A 97 -7.97 -1.70 -14.23
CA ILE A 97 -7.71 -2.56 -13.06
C ILE A 97 -8.64 -2.18 -11.91
N ALA A 98 -8.96 -0.90 -11.74
CA ALA A 98 -9.90 -0.43 -10.73
C ALA A 98 -11.31 -1.03 -10.93
N VAL A 99 -11.74 -1.26 -12.18
CA VAL A 99 -12.99 -1.98 -12.51
C VAL A 99 -13.07 -3.37 -11.86
N LEU A 100 -11.93 -4.04 -11.65
CA LEU A 100 -11.93 -5.36 -11.02
C LEU A 100 -12.47 -5.32 -9.59
N ALA A 101 -12.35 -4.18 -8.89
CA ALA A 101 -12.90 -3.99 -7.55
C ALA A 101 -14.44 -4.06 -7.51
N LEU A 102 -15.14 -3.93 -8.65
CA LEU A 102 -16.59 -4.18 -8.71
C LEU A 102 -16.95 -5.62 -8.34
N PHE A 103 -16.02 -6.55 -8.56
CA PHE A 103 -16.18 -7.97 -8.24
C PHE A 103 -15.62 -8.36 -6.86
N ASP A 104 -14.97 -7.44 -6.14
CA ASP A 104 -14.54 -7.69 -4.76
C ASP A 104 -15.77 -7.62 -3.84
N GLY A 105 -15.94 -8.66 -3.01
CA GLY A 105 -17.03 -8.77 -2.04
C GLY A 105 -16.84 -7.87 -0.82
N ASP A 106 -15.62 -7.41 -0.54
CA ASP A 106 -15.31 -6.48 0.54
C ASP A 106 -15.64 -5.01 0.16
N VAL A 107 -15.91 -4.74 -1.12
CA VAL A 107 -16.27 -3.39 -1.60
C VAL A 107 -17.77 -3.19 -1.44
N ASP A 108 -18.16 -2.12 -0.76
CA ASP A 108 -19.56 -1.76 -0.57
C ASP A 108 -20.21 -1.20 -1.85
N GLU A 109 -21.53 -1.31 -1.94
CA GLU A 109 -22.30 -0.91 -3.12
C GLU A 109 -22.13 0.58 -3.46
N GLU A 110 -22.01 1.45 -2.45
CA GLU A 110 -21.82 2.89 -2.67
C GLU A 110 -20.48 3.15 -3.38
N THR A 111 -19.40 2.49 -2.92
CA THR A 111 -18.10 2.54 -3.57
C THR A 111 -18.15 2.00 -5.00
N LYS A 112 -18.87 0.91 -5.26
CA LYS A 112 -19.02 0.35 -6.61
C LYS A 112 -19.72 1.33 -7.56
N LEU A 113 -20.79 1.98 -7.10
CA LEU A 113 -21.50 2.99 -7.87
C LEU A 113 -20.60 4.19 -8.21
N LYS A 114 -19.72 4.61 -7.28
CA LYS A 114 -18.77 5.70 -7.54
C LYS A 114 -17.72 5.31 -8.58
N ILE A 115 -17.18 4.09 -8.51
CA ILE A 115 -16.27 3.57 -9.54
C ILE A 115 -16.93 3.65 -10.92
N VAL A 116 -18.18 3.17 -11.06
CA VAL A 116 -18.93 3.23 -12.32
C VAL A 116 -19.18 4.67 -12.78
N ALA A 117 -19.58 5.56 -11.88
CA ALA A 117 -19.82 6.96 -12.20
C ALA A 117 -18.55 7.69 -12.67
N ASN A 118 -17.41 7.40 -12.06
CA ASN A 118 -16.12 7.99 -12.43
C ASN A 118 -15.63 7.48 -13.79
N LEU A 119 -15.85 6.20 -14.09
CA LEU A 119 -15.57 5.63 -15.41
C LEU A 119 -16.39 6.28 -16.54
N HIS A 120 -17.65 6.63 -16.29
CA HIS A 120 -18.49 7.31 -17.29
C HIS A 120 -18.09 8.77 -17.53
N ARG A 121 -17.49 9.43 -16.53
CA ARG A 121 -17.06 10.83 -16.61
C ARG A 121 -15.78 10.98 -17.45
N GLU A 122 -14.90 10.00 -17.38
CA GLU A 122 -13.72 9.87 -18.23
C GLU A 122 -14.14 9.23 -19.56
N ASN A 123 -14.64 10.02 -20.53
CA ASN A 123 -14.66 9.56 -21.93
C ASN A 123 -13.26 9.04 -22.24
N PHE A 124 -13.10 7.73 -22.50
CA PHE A 124 -11.82 7.04 -22.73
C PHE A 124 -10.93 7.85 -23.68
N SER A 125 -10.18 8.81 -23.15
CA SER A 125 -9.18 9.51 -23.90
C SER A 125 -8.16 8.42 -24.21
N THR A 126 -7.78 8.27 -25.46
CA THR A 126 -6.91 7.20 -25.99
C THR A 126 -5.52 7.14 -25.33
N HIS A 127 -5.27 7.95 -24.30
CA HIS A 127 -4.09 7.97 -23.46
C HIS A 127 -4.39 7.30 -22.12
N LYS A 128 -3.86 6.07 -21.98
CA LYS A 128 -3.83 5.26 -20.76
C LYS A 128 -3.27 6.07 -19.58
N LYS A 129 -4.13 6.72 -18.79
CA LYS A 129 -3.71 7.47 -17.60
C LYS A 129 -3.29 6.46 -16.54
N ARG A 130 -1.98 6.38 -16.28
CA ARG A 130 -1.47 5.64 -15.13
C ARG A 130 -1.66 6.52 -13.90
N CYS A 131 -2.15 5.95 -12.79
CA CYS A 131 -2.01 6.59 -11.49
C CYS A 131 -0.52 6.56 -11.10
N ILE A 132 0.27 7.50 -11.64
CA ILE A 132 1.64 7.76 -11.19
C ILE A 132 1.55 8.96 -10.24
N PRO A 133 1.72 8.76 -8.92
CA PRO A 133 1.93 9.86 -8.00
C PRO A 133 3.15 10.68 -8.45
N SER A 134 3.00 11.97 -8.74
CA SER A 134 4.18 12.83 -8.97
C SER A 134 4.98 12.94 -7.67
N LYS A 135 6.29 13.21 -7.80
CA LYS A 135 7.18 13.36 -6.63
C LYS A 135 6.75 14.51 -5.71
N GLU A 136 6.02 15.51 -6.21
CA GLU A 136 5.49 16.64 -5.44
C GLU A 136 4.15 16.34 -4.72
N ALA A 137 3.34 15.37 -5.19
CA ALA A 137 2.06 14.96 -4.59
C ALA A 137 2.20 14.04 -3.36
N LEU A 138 3.43 13.61 -3.06
CA LEU A 138 3.77 12.65 -1.99
C LEU A 138 3.56 13.17 -0.56
N CYS A 139 3.28 14.47 -0.39
CA CYS A 139 2.98 15.08 0.89
C CYS A 139 1.53 15.61 0.87
N GLY A 140 0.58 14.79 1.33
CA GLY A 140 -0.79 15.20 1.62
C GLY A 140 -1.83 15.04 0.51
N SER A 141 -1.50 15.22 -0.78
CA SER A 141 -2.53 15.24 -1.85
C SER A 141 -2.94 13.88 -2.40
N LEU A 142 -2.14 12.84 -2.20
CA LEU A 142 -2.43 11.48 -2.71
C LEU A 142 -3.76 10.90 -2.23
N TYR A 143 -4.13 11.14 -0.97
CA TYR A 143 -5.42 10.66 -0.47
C TYR A 143 -6.59 11.35 -1.18
N GLY A 144 -6.47 12.67 -1.45
CA GLY A 144 -7.47 13.42 -2.18
C GLY A 144 -7.60 12.96 -3.62
N GLU A 145 -6.48 12.79 -4.33
CA GLU A 145 -6.50 12.35 -5.74
C GLU A 145 -7.01 10.91 -5.89
N PHE A 146 -6.57 9.96 -5.06
CA PHE A 146 -7.07 8.57 -5.13
C PHE A 146 -8.51 8.43 -4.62
N HIS A 147 -8.92 9.23 -3.63
CA HIS A 147 -10.32 9.30 -3.20
C HIS A 147 -11.21 9.93 -4.27
N THR A 148 -10.69 10.86 -5.09
CA THR A 148 -11.49 11.51 -6.14
C THR A 148 -11.51 10.71 -7.45
N LEU A 149 -10.45 9.93 -7.73
CA LEU A 149 -10.35 9.10 -8.92
C LEU A 149 -11.06 7.73 -8.78
N ILE A 150 -11.14 7.17 -7.57
CA ILE A 150 -11.61 5.78 -7.38
C ILE A 150 -12.77 5.66 -6.37
N LEU A 151 -12.98 6.66 -5.50
CA LEU A 151 -14.06 6.73 -4.49
C LEU A 151 -14.90 8.01 -4.68
#